data_AF-A0A8H3AZH3-F1
#
_entry.id   AF-A0A8H3AZH3-F1
#
_cell.length_a   1.000
_cell.length_b   1.000
_cell.length_c   1.000
_cell.angle_alpha   90.00
_cell.angle_beta   90.00
_cell.angle_gamma   90.00
#
_symmetry.space_group_name_H-M   'P 1'
#
loop_
_entity.id
_entity.type
_entity.pdbx_description
1 polymer ?
#
loop_
_entity_poly.entity_id
_entity_poly.type
_entity_poly.pdbx_seq_one_letter_code
_entity_poly.pdbx_strand_id
1 'polypeptide(L)'
;MCGAHLAGHIELFTALESAYLSKSFADLVHHPSVIALVTTAEEAEHHTDMEPGGPLAKGPSNGNLQTAFEEPYLGVAHTRFIAALEYYSSYGDNKKPYMKSISVIQSSGMGKSRMVEEAAKTVFTIPANIREPLPEGQKTYPPPDIKLRAYFMDHERKSDKLLQAEYAILLKHIFATAKSKFAYARDYRMNKSLTLAAAWADYLNQDQTPEEVGTERRALYDQAVGAAVTERLMIATDRYDSNGVRFQELKGSMSLYSLFRSMCRSAKKMLDLVKNNSLVGKNACFFYFDEAHCLTAHPAILTEWRTRNPYHNLGSVLSELVGQPIFFIFLSTNSHIQKFALPVGLYPSLRVYKGTYLIPPFAELPFDIFANQTLQEL
;
A
#
# COMPACT_ATOMS: atom_id res chain seq x y z
N MET A 1 16.78 -7.31 25.70
CA MET A 1 17.85 -6.71 24.87
C MET A 1 17.90 -5.19 25.00
N CYS A 2 16.80 -4.44 24.84
CA CYS A 2 16.84 -2.96 24.96
C CYS A 2 17.28 -2.44 26.34
N GLY A 3 16.87 -3.08 27.44
CA GLY A 3 17.27 -2.67 28.79
C GLY A 3 18.78 -2.76 29.05
N ALA A 4 19.45 -3.77 28.46
CA ALA A 4 20.91 -3.91 28.58
C ALA A 4 21.67 -2.88 27.72
N HIS A 5 21.10 -2.52 26.56
CA HIS A 5 21.66 -1.48 25.69
C HIS A 5 21.52 -0.08 26.30
N LEU A 6 20.36 0.24 26.89
CA LEU A 6 20.13 1.49 27.60
C LEU A 6 20.96 1.61 28.88
N ALA A 7 21.21 0.49 29.57
CA ALA A 7 22.11 0.46 30.72
C ALA A 7 23.57 0.80 30.35
N GLY A 8 23.98 0.55 29.10
CA GLY A 8 25.30 0.94 28.56
C GLY A 8 25.36 2.36 27.98
N HIS A 9 24.21 3.04 27.83
CA HIS A 9 24.10 4.35 27.18
C HIS A 9 23.22 5.29 28.01
N ILE A 10 23.69 5.60 29.22
CA ILE A 10 23.00 6.45 30.21
C ILE A 10 22.61 7.81 29.62
N GLU A 11 23.45 8.43 28.79
CA GLU A 11 23.16 9.72 28.17
C GLU A 11 21.92 9.66 27.25
N LEU A 12 21.79 8.58 26.47
CA LEU A 12 20.61 8.36 25.62
C LEU A 12 19.35 8.10 26.47
N PHE A 13 19.50 7.36 27.57
CA PHE A 13 18.39 7.11 28.49
C PHE A 13 17.87 8.41 29.11
N THR A 14 18.77 9.28 29.61
CA THR A 14 18.39 10.58 30.18
C THR A 14 17.76 11.51 29.14
N ALA A 15 18.27 11.50 27.90
CA ALA A 15 17.66 12.26 26.81
C ALA A 15 16.24 11.78 26.49
N LEU A 16 16.02 10.45 26.43
CA LEU A 16 14.70 9.83 26.21
C LEU A 16 13.72 10.17 27.34
N GLU A 17 14.16 10.09 28.59
CA GLU A 17 13.33 10.42 29.74
C GLU A 17 12.95 11.90 29.76
N SER A 18 13.91 12.80 29.48
CA SER A 18 13.67 14.24 29.38
C SER A 18 12.70 14.58 28.25
N ALA A 19 12.85 13.95 27.08
CA ALA A 19 11.94 14.16 25.95
C ALA A 19 10.51 13.65 26.24
N TYR A 20 10.41 12.52 26.93
CA TYR A 20 9.12 11.96 27.34
C TYR A 20 8.40 12.89 28.33
N LEU A 21 9.11 13.38 29.35
CA LEU A 21 8.56 14.29 30.36
C LEU A 21 8.20 15.67 29.79
N SER A 22 9.04 16.20 28.88
CA SER A 22 8.84 17.50 28.25
C SER A 22 7.87 17.47 27.05
N LYS A 23 7.50 16.27 26.58
CA LYS A 23 6.74 16.05 25.34
C LYS A 23 7.37 16.71 24.10
N SER A 24 8.69 16.85 24.10
CA SER A 24 9.47 17.43 23.02
C SER A 24 10.64 16.52 22.67
N PHE A 25 10.76 16.15 21.41
CA PHE A 25 11.80 15.23 20.94
C PHE A 25 12.89 15.94 20.11
N ALA A 26 12.88 17.28 20.07
CA ALA A 26 13.81 18.06 19.25
C ALA A 26 15.28 17.77 19.58
N ASP A 27 15.60 17.64 20.87
CA ASP A 27 16.97 17.40 21.33
C ASP A 27 17.45 15.96 21.06
N LEU A 28 16.51 15.03 20.87
CA LEU A 28 16.82 13.64 20.54
C LEU A 28 17.25 13.47 19.08
N VAL A 29 16.72 14.28 18.17
CA VAL A 29 17.05 14.22 16.74
C VAL A 29 18.53 14.51 16.50
N HIS A 30 19.15 15.31 17.37
CA HIS A 30 20.56 15.69 17.28
C HIS A 30 21.45 14.88 18.22
N HIS A 31 20.91 13.90 18.95
CA HIS A 31 21.69 13.13 19.90
C HIS A 31 22.68 12.21 19.17
N PRO A 32 23.96 12.15 19.56
CA PRO A 32 25.00 11.38 18.86
C PRO A 32 24.63 9.90 18.65
N SER A 33 24.01 9.25 19.63
CA SER A 33 23.57 7.85 19.52
C SER A 33 22.42 7.65 18.52
N VAL A 34 21.59 8.67 18.29
CA VAL A 34 20.50 8.64 17.30
C VAL A 34 21.07 8.92 15.91
N ILE A 35 21.96 9.90 15.78
CA ILE A 35 22.68 10.18 14.54
C ILE A 35 23.48 8.96 14.10
N ALA A 36 24.20 8.29 15.01
CA ALA A 36 24.97 7.09 14.71
C ALA A 36 24.13 5.96 14.11
N LEU A 37 22.86 5.82 14.52
CA LEU A 37 21.91 4.86 13.93
C LEU A 37 21.45 5.27 12.53
N VAL A 38 21.40 6.58 12.24
CA VAL A 38 21.04 7.12 10.92
C VAL A 38 22.22 6.97 9.95
N THR A 39 23.44 7.34 10.35
CA THR A 39 24.63 7.19 9.51
C THR A 39 25.02 5.74 9.25
N THR A 40 24.85 4.82 10.21
CA THR A 40 25.10 3.39 9.95
C THR A 40 24.06 2.78 9.01
N ALA A 41 22.84 3.31 8.97
CA ALA A 41 21.84 2.95 7.97
C ALA A 41 22.21 3.48 6.56
N GLU A 42 22.77 4.69 6.46
CA GLU A 42 23.24 5.29 5.19
C GLU A 42 24.52 4.62 4.66
N GLU A 43 25.46 4.20 5.52
CA GLU A 43 26.68 3.49 5.10
C GLU A 43 26.41 2.04 4.71
N ALA A 44 25.41 1.38 5.33
CA ALA A 44 24.95 0.05 4.92
C ALA A 44 24.27 0.05 3.54
N GLU A 45 23.70 1.19 3.11
CA GLU A 45 23.09 1.37 1.77
C GLU A 45 24.09 1.29 0.60
N HIS A 46 25.41 1.40 0.86
CA HIS A 46 26.43 1.25 -0.19
C HIS A 46 27.05 -0.14 -0.31
N HIS A 47 26.82 -1.05 0.65
CA HIS A 47 27.44 -2.38 0.59
C HIS A 47 26.57 -3.58 0.91
N THR A 48 25.33 -3.43 1.40
CA THR A 48 24.40 -4.57 1.55
C THR A 48 22.96 -4.10 1.61
N ASP A 49 22.14 -4.54 0.67
CA ASP A 49 20.68 -4.57 0.82
C ASP A 49 20.35 -5.40 2.08
N MET A 50 20.14 -4.76 3.23
CA MET A 50 19.56 -5.46 4.38
C MET A 50 18.14 -5.88 4.01
N GLU A 51 17.92 -7.19 3.89
CA GLU A 51 16.60 -7.77 3.70
C GLU A 51 15.62 -7.23 4.76
N PRO A 52 14.47 -6.66 4.36
CA PRO A 52 13.46 -6.22 5.29
C PRO A 52 12.82 -7.43 5.97
N GLY A 53 13.25 -7.75 7.19
CA GLY A 53 12.57 -8.67 8.09
C GLY A 53 12.26 -10.02 7.46
N GLY A 54 13.29 -10.84 7.25
CA GLY A 54 13.12 -12.23 6.85
C GLY A 54 12.05 -12.93 7.71
N PRO A 55 11.24 -13.82 7.13
CA PRO A 55 10.13 -14.41 7.84
C PRO A 55 10.62 -15.19 9.06
N LEU A 56 9.81 -15.15 10.11
CA LEU A 56 10.03 -15.84 11.36
C LEU A 56 10.51 -17.28 11.09
N ALA A 57 11.68 -17.62 11.62
CA ALA A 57 12.16 -19.00 11.61
C ALA A 57 11.07 -19.91 12.21
N LYS A 58 10.90 -21.10 11.61
CA LYS A 58 9.91 -22.10 12.05
C LYS A 58 10.02 -22.33 13.57
N GLY A 59 9.12 -21.71 14.33
CA GLY A 59 8.73 -22.21 15.63
C GLY A 59 7.98 -23.53 15.45
N PRO A 60 7.96 -24.42 16.46
CA PRO A 60 7.34 -25.75 16.37
C PRO A 60 5.80 -25.74 16.30
N SER A 61 5.17 -24.64 15.89
CA SER A 61 3.71 -24.56 15.78
C SER A 61 3.23 -25.17 14.46
N ASN A 62 2.61 -26.35 14.55
CA ASN A 62 1.82 -27.01 13.50
C ASN A 62 0.53 -26.22 13.10
N GLY A 63 0.46 -24.91 13.33
CA GLY A 63 -0.70 -24.09 13.02
C GLY A 63 -0.73 -23.70 11.55
N ASN A 64 -1.85 -23.96 10.88
CA ASN A 64 -2.10 -23.43 9.53
C ASN A 64 -2.23 -21.90 9.61
N LEU A 65 -1.33 -21.14 8.96
CA LEU A 65 -1.34 -19.67 8.92
C LEU A 65 -2.70 -19.11 8.49
N GLN A 66 -3.40 -19.81 7.60
CA GLN A 66 -4.75 -19.44 7.19
C GLN A 66 -5.72 -19.53 8.37
N THR A 67 -5.70 -20.62 9.15
CA THR A 67 -6.58 -20.80 10.30
C THR A 67 -6.36 -19.70 11.34
N ALA A 68 -5.11 -19.43 11.70
CA ALA A 68 -4.79 -18.35 12.64
C ALA A 68 -5.22 -16.98 12.12
N PHE A 69 -5.08 -16.76 10.81
CA PHE A 69 -5.50 -15.51 10.18
C PHE A 69 -7.03 -15.38 10.12
N GLU A 70 -7.77 -16.48 10.00
CA GLU A 70 -9.24 -16.50 9.90
C GLU A 70 -9.96 -16.42 11.25
N GLU A 71 -9.26 -16.65 12.37
CA GLU A 71 -9.80 -16.56 13.74
C GLU A 71 -10.58 -15.26 14.01
N PRO A 72 -11.64 -15.28 14.83
CA PRO A 72 -12.46 -14.10 15.11
C PRO A 72 -11.60 -12.88 15.47
N TYR A 73 -11.77 -11.79 14.73
CA TYR A 73 -10.98 -10.59 14.98
C TYR A 73 -11.35 -9.95 16.31
N LEU A 74 -10.33 -9.71 17.15
CA LEU A 74 -10.48 -9.09 18.45
C LEU A 74 -10.21 -7.58 18.37
N GLY A 75 -11.08 -6.81 19.02
CA GLY A 75 -10.95 -5.35 19.14
C GLY A 75 -11.59 -4.55 18.00
N VAL A 76 -11.33 -3.23 18.02
CA VAL A 76 -12.03 -2.23 17.20
C VAL A 76 -11.07 -1.41 16.31
N ALA A 77 -9.84 -1.87 16.12
CA ALA A 77 -8.84 -1.12 15.36
C ALA A 77 -9.28 -0.88 13.92
N HIS A 78 -9.93 -1.85 13.26
CA HIS A 78 -10.51 -1.66 11.93
C HIS A 78 -11.54 -0.51 11.88
N THR A 79 -12.41 -0.38 12.90
CA THR A 79 -13.39 0.70 12.99
C THR A 79 -12.72 2.07 13.19
N ARG A 80 -11.71 2.12 14.06
CA ARG A 80 -10.92 3.34 14.31
C ARG A 80 -10.13 3.76 13.08
N PHE A 81 -9.58 2.78 12.36
CA PHE A 81 -8.89 3.00 11.10
C PHE A 81 -9.82 3.62 10.05
N ILE A 82 -11.02 3.06 9.85
CA ILE A 82 -12.05 3.65 8.96
C ILE A 82 -12.35 5.10 9.34
N ALA A 83 -12.59 5.37 10.62
CA ALA A 83 -12.89 6.73 11.09
C ALA A 83 -11.73 7.71 10.81
N ALA A 84 -10.48 7.27 10.95
CA ALA A 84 -9.32 8.07 10.60
C ALA A 84 -9.26 8.38 9.09
N LEU A 85 -9.54 7.40 8.23
CA LEU A 85 -9.57 7.63 6.77
C LEU A 85 -10.73 8.54 6.36
N GLU A 86 -11.89 8.43 7.01
CA GLU A 86 -13.02 9.35 6.80
C GLU A 86 -12.67 10.78 7.23
N TYR A 87 -12.00 10.93 8.38
CA TYR A 87 -11.50 12.22 8.85
C TYR A 87 -10.59 12.89 7.82
N TYR A 88 -9.59 12.19 7.28
CA TYR A 88 -8.72 12.73 6.24
C TYR A 88 -9.44 13.01 4.92
N SER A 89 -10.46 12.22 4.58
CA SER A 89 -11.30 12.47 3.40
C SER A 89 -12.24 13.66 3.55
N SER A 90 -12.55 14.07 4.78
CA SER A 90 -13.40 15.22 5.09
C SER A 90 -12.68 16.57 5.02
N TYR A 91 -11.35 16.57 4.88
CA TYR A 91 -10.60 17.82 4.75
C TYR A 91 -11.06 18.62 3.53
N GLY A 92 -11.48 19.87 3.79
CA GLY A 92 -11.84 20.85 2.77
C GLY A 92 -10.62 21.44 2.04
N ASP A 93 -10.86 22.40 1.16
CA ASP A 93 -9.87 22.93 0.22
C ASP A 93 -8.58 23.46 0.87
N ASN A 94 -8.64 23.93 2.13
CA ASN A 94 -7.49 24.45 2.88
C ASN A 94 -6.49 23.38 3.36
N LYS A 95 -6.84 22.08 3.30
CA LYS A 95 -5.96 20.94 3.62
C LYS A 95 -6.09 19.83 2.58
N LYS A 96 -6.18 20.20 1.31
CA LYS A 96 -6.34 19.25 0.22
C LYS A 96 -5.13 18.30 0.16
N PRO A 97 -5.32 16.98 0.35
CA PRO A 97 -4.21 16.05 0.30
C PRO A 97 -3.67 15.93 -1.13
N TYR A 98 -2.37 15.67 -1.28
CA TYR A 98 -1.77 15.42 -2.60
C TYR A 98 -2.45 14.25 -3.31
N MET A 99 -2.62 13.16 -2.57
CA MET A 99 -3.42 12.00 -2.91
C MET A 99 -4.12 11.52 -1.64
N LYS A 100 -5.30 10.92 -1.76
CA LYS A 100 -5.98 10.29 -0.62
C LYS A 100 -5.36 8.93 -0.34
N SER A 101 -4.18 8.94 0.27
CA SER A 101 -3.50 7.73 0.66
C SER A 101 -2.89 7.81 2.05
N ILE A 102 -2.71 6.65 2.67
CA ILE A 102 -1.99 6.48 3.93
C ILE A 102 -1.06 5.28 3.81
N SER A 103 0.08 5.34 4.50
CA SER A 103 0.95 4.19 4.67
C SER A 103 0.82 3.65 6.09
N VAL A 104 0.66 2.34 6.24
CA VAL A 104 0.68 1.63 7.52
C VAL A 104 1.99 0.85 7.58
N ILE A 105 2.89 1.29 8.45
CA ILE A 105 4.29 0.86 8.46
C ILE A 105 4.60 0.23 9.81
N GLN A 106 4.70 -1.10 9.84
CA GLN A 106 5.02 -1.86 11.04
C GLN A 106 5.64 -3.21 10.67
N SER A 107 6.31 -3.86 11.63
CA SER A 107 6.83 -5.22 11.50
C SER A 107 5.78 -6.24 11.03
N SER A 108 6.26 -7.35 10.46
CA SER A 108 5.41 -8.48 10.08
C SER A 108 4.67 -9.06 11.30
N GLY A 109 3.48 -9.61 11.10
CA GLY A 109 2.67 -10.19 12.17
C GLY A 109 1.89 -9.19 13.05
N MET A 110 2.05 -7.88 12.86
CA MET A 110 1.36 -6.85 13.68
C MET A 110 -0.12 -6.63 13.32
N GLY A 111 -0.75 -7.54 12.59
CA GLY A 111 -2.17 -7.45 12.25
C GLY A 111 -2.55 -6.40 11.20
N LYS A 112 -1.60 -5.82 10.45
CA LYS A 112 -1.87 -4.82 9.39
C LYS A 112 -2.88 -5.32 8.36
N SER A 113 -2.58 -6.44 7.69
CA SER A 113 -3.44 -7.02 6.66
C SER A 113 -4.78 -7.45 7.24
N ARG A 114 -4.77 -8.03 8.45
CA ARG A 114 -6.00 -8.43 9.15
C ARG A 114 -6.90 -7.24 9.48
N MET A 115 -6.36 -6.13 9.97
CA MET A 115 -7.12 -4.90 10.25
C MET A 115 -7.82 -4.38 8.99
N VAL A 116 -7.12 -4.36 7.84
CA VAL A 116 -7.71 -3.86 6.59
C VAL A 116 -8.72 -4.86 6.01
N GLU A 117 -8.51 -6.16 6.17
CA GLU A 117 -9.51 -7.16 5.79
C GLU A 117 -10.79 -7.07 6.62
N GLU A 118 -10.69 -6.81 7.92
CA GLU A 118 -11.87 -6.54 8.73
C GLU A 118 -12.56 -5.24 8.33
N ALA A 119 -11.80 -4.21 7.98
CA ALA A 119 -12.38 -2.99 7.42
C ALA A 119 -13.11 -3.27 6.08
N ALA A 120 -12.60 -4.19 5.27
CA ALA A 120 -13.19 -4.58 3.99
C ALA A 120 -14.58 -5.23 4.12
N LYS A 121 -14.94 -5.76 5.30
CA LYS A 121 -16.30 -6.25 5.58
C LYS A 121 -17.32 -5.13 5.73
N THR A 122 -16.88 -3.89 5.89
CA THR A 122 -17.75 -2.72 6.12
C THR A 122 -17.68 -1.69 5.00
N VAL A 123 -16.53 -1.56 4.33
CA VAL A 123 -16.30 -0.65 3.20
C VAL A 123 -15.88 -1.47 1.98
N PHE A 124 -16.50 -1.22 0.82
CA PHE A 124 -16.10 -1.90 -0.43
C PHE A 124 -14.61 -1.73 -0.67
N THR A 125 -13.88 -2.82 -0.91
CA THR A 125 -12.41 -2.80 -0.89
C THR A 125 -11.82 -3.62 -2.03
N ILE A 126 -10.82 -3.08 -2.72
CA ILE A 126 -10.03 -3.80 -3.72
C ILE A 126 -8.67 -4.16 -3.07
N PRO A 127 -8.44 -5.45 -2.76
CA PRO A 127 -7.21 -5.92 -2.14
C PRO A 127 -6.13 -6.21 -3.18
N ALA A 128 -4.95 -5.62 -3.06
CA ALA A 128 -3.79 -5.94 -3.89
C ALA A 128 -2.62 -6.35 -2.99
N ASN A 129 -2.15 -7.58 -3.07
CA ASN A 129 -0.95 -8.04 -2.39
C ASN A 129 0.16 -8.21 -3.43
N ILE A 130 1.20 -7.40 -3.35
CA ILE A 130 2.29 -7.39 -4.33
C ILE A 130 3.61 -7.95 -3.76
N ARG A 131 3.53 -8.75 -2.69
CA ARG A 131 4.68 -9.43 -2.06
C ARG A 131 5.54 -10.15 -3.08
N GLU A 132 6.85 -10.01 -2.96
CA GLU A 132 7.83 -10.80 -3.73
C GLU A 132 7.73 -12.32 -3.48
N PRO A 133 8.28 -13.16 -4.37
CA PRO A 133 8.36 -14.60 -4.12
C PRO A 133 9.14 -14.88 -2.83
N LEU A 134 8.62 -15.77 -1.99
CA LEU A 134 9.33 -16.20 -0.80
C LEU A 134 10.38 -17.26 -1.15
N PRO A 135 11.51 -17.31 -0.42
CA PRO A 135 12.40 -18.45 -0.38
C PRO A 135 11.67 -19.78 -0.13
N GLU A 136 12.26 -20.87 -0.62
CA GLU A 136 11.70 -22.22 -0.49
C GLU A 136 11.46 -22.58 0.99
N GLY A 137 10.26 -23.08 1.28
CA GLY A 137 9.86 -23.51 2.63
C GLY A 137 9.32 -22.41 3.55
N GLN A 138 9.28 -21.15 3.10
CA GLN A 138 8.62 -20.04 3.81
C GLN A 138 7.19 -19.85 3.30
N LYS A 139 6.25 -19.59 4.21
CA LYS A 139 4.84 -19.32 3.88
C LYS A 139 4.40 -18.01 4.52
N THR A 140 3.54 -17.27 3.84
CA THR A 140 2.91 -16.05 4.33
C THR A 140 1.45 -16.03 3.91
N TYR A 141 0.60 -15.39 4.71
CA TYR A 141 -0.81 -15.18 4.38
C TYR A 141 -1.16 -13.69 4.52
N PRO A 142 -2.01 -13.12 3.63
CA PRO A 142 -2.60 -13.75 2.45
C PRO A 142 -1.57 -13.98 1.32
N PRO A 143 -1.84 -14.87 0.35
CA PRO A 143 -0.97 -15.09 -0.80
C PRO A 143 -0.89 -13.88 -1.75
N PRO A 144 0.17 -13.77 -2.59
CA PRO A 144 0.37 -12.63 -3.49
C PRO A 144 -0.48 -12.69 -4.76
N ASP A 145 -0.86 -11.52 -5.29
CA ASP A 145 -1.48 -11.36 -6.61
C ASP A 145 -0.39 -11.38 -7.70
N ILE A 146 0.03 -12.58 -8.11
CA ILE A 146 1.21 -12.81 -8.95
C ILE A 146 1.21 -11.98 -10.25
N LYS A 147 0.11 -11.95 -11.01
CA LYS A 147 0.04 -11.19 -12.27
C LYS A 147 0.05 -9.68 -12.06
N LEU A 148 -0.62 -9.22 -11.00
CA LEU A 148 -0.63 -7.80 -10.64
C LEU A 148 0.77 -7.34 -10.24
N ARG A 149 1.44 -8.12 -9.37
CA ARG A 149 2.83 -7.88 -8.98
C ARG A 149 3.74 -7.82 -10.20
N ALA A 150 3.68 -8.81 -11.08
CA ALA A 150 4.50 -8.85 -12.29
C ALA A 150 4.31 -7.61 -13.16
N TYR A 151 3.09 -7.09 -13.27
CA TYR A 151 2.82 -5.84 -13.98
C TYR A 151 3.50 -4.63 -13.32
N PHE A 152 3.47 -4.53 -11.98
CA PHE A 152 4.15 -3.45 -11.27
C PHE A 152 5.67 -3.54 -11.37
N MET A 153 6.25 -4.74 -11.36
CA MET A 153 7.70 -4.99 -11.42
C MET A 153 8.30 -4.82 -12.83
N ASP A 154 7.49 -4.85 -13.88
CA ASP A 154 7.93 -4.54 -15.24
C ASP A 154 8.10 -3.02 -15.43
N HIS A 155 9.17 -2.44 -14.86
CA HIS A 155 9.37 -0.99 -14.82
C HIS A 155 10.77 -0.48 -15.14
N GLU A 156 11.80 -1.33 -15.19
CA GLU A 156 13.21 -0.88 -15.24
C GLU A 156 13.54 -0.01 -16.45
N ARG A 157 13.05 -0.36 -17.64
CA ARG A 157 13.37 0.31 -18.91
C ARG A 157 12.25 1.21 -19.41
N LYS A 158 11.52 1.86 -18.49
CA LYS A 158 10.35 2.69 -18.83
C LYS A 158 10.50 4.09 -18.28
N SER A 159 10.21 5.08 -19.11
CA SER A 159 10.16 6.48 -18.66
C SER A 159 9.08 6.71 -17.60
N ASP A 160 9.25 7.74 -16.77
CA ASP A 160 8.25 8.11 -15.75
C ASP A 160 6.87 8.39 -16.36
N LYS A 161 6.84 9.06 -17.53
CA LYS A 161 5.59 9.31 -18.27
C LYS A 161 4.93 8.02 -18.72
N LEU A 162 5.70 7.04 -19.21
CA LEU A 162 5.14 5.75 -19.61
C LEU A 162 4.60 4.98 -18.41
N LEU A 163 5.30 4.94 -17.27
CA LEU A 163 4.76 4.27 -16.08
C LEU A 163 3.49 4.90 -15.54
N GLN A 164 3.41 6.24 -15.53
CA GLN A 164 2.17 6.92 -15.16
C GLN A 164 1.02 6.56 -16.10
N ALA A 165 1.30 6.43 -17.40
CA ALA A 165 0.32 5.97 -18.38
C ALA A 165 -0.13 4.53 -18.11
N GLU A 166 0.82 3.62 -17.88
CA GLU A 166 0.56 2.20 -17.60
C GLU A 166 -0.24 1.99 -16.31
N TYR A 167 0.11 2.68 -15.22
CA TYR A 167 -0.65 2.60 -13.97
C TYR A 167 -2.06 3.18 -14.12
N ALA A 168 -2.24 4.25 -14.89
CA ALA A 168 -3.57 4.78 -15.19
C ALA A 168 -4.41 3.78 -16.00
N ILE A 169 -3.81 3.10 -16.97
CA ILE A 169 -4.47 2.05 -17.76
C ILE A 169 -4.82 0.85 -16.89
N LEU A 170 -3.91 0.40 -16.03
CA LEU A 170 -4.14 -0.70 -15.11
C LEU A 170 -5.32 -0.39 -14.18
N LEU A 171 -5.29 0.77 -13.49
CA LEU A 171 -6.36 1.17 -12.59
C LEU A 171 -7.70 1.34 -13.34
N LYS A 172 -7.69 1.89 -14.56
CA LYS A 172 -8.88 1.97 -15.41
C LYS A 172 -9.51 0.60 -15.60
N HIS A 173 -8.71 -0.41 -15.94
CA HIS A 173 -9.19 -1.77 -16.18
C HIS A 173 -9.58 -2.48 -14.88
N ILE A 174 -8.84 -2.28 -13.77
CA ILE A 174 -9.26 -2.81 -12.46
C ILE A 174 -10.64 -2.27 -12.07
N PHE A 175 -10.89 -0.97 -12.20
CA PHE A 175 -12.20 -0.39 -11.91
C PHE A 175 -13.29 -0.91 -12.87
N ALA A 176 -12.96 -1.12 -14.14
CA ALA A 176 -13.92 -1.64 -15.11
C ALA A 176 -14.29 -3.10 -14.82
N THR A 177 -13.31 -3.94 -14.47
CA THR A 177 -13.50 -5.34 -14.10
C THR A 177 -14.20 -5.48 -12.74
N ALA A 178 -13.84 -4.66 -11.76
CA ALA A 178 -14.54 -4.64 -10.47
C ALA A 178 -16.01 -4.27 -10.67
N LYS A 179 -16.30 -3.28 -11.52
CA LYS A 179 -17.66 -2.91 -11.91
C LYS A 179 -18.40 -4.07 -12.58
N SER A 180 -17.79 -4.76 -13.55
CA SER A 180 -18.47 -5.88 -14.23
C SER A 180 -18.75 -7.05 -13.29
N LYS A 181 -17.87 -7.28 -12.31
CA LYS A 181 -18.04 -8.31 -11.28
C LYS A 181 -19.02 -7.94 -10.16
N PHE A 182 -19.44 -6.67 -10.07
CA PHE A 182 -20.32 -6.16 -9.02
C PHE A 182 -21.68 -6.88 -8.95
N ALA A 183 -22.24 -7.28 -10.10
CA ALA A 183 -23.53 -7.98 -10.14
C ALA A 183 -23.49 -9.31 -9.38
N TYR A 184 -22.41 -10.08 -9.54
CA TYR A 184 -22.25 -11.37 -8.86
C TYR A 184 -22.16 -11.21 -7.34
N ALA A 185 -21.44 -10.19 -6.86
CA ALA A 185 -21.37 -9.89 -5.43
C ALA A 185 -22.73 -9.45 -4.85
N ARG A 186 -23.54 -8.72 -5.64
CA ARG A 186 -24.90 -8.33 -5.22
C ARG A 186 -25.82 -9.55 -5.11
N ASP A 187 -25.74 -10.48 -6.04
CA ASP A 187 -26.56 -11.69 -6.02
C ASP A 187 -26.11 -12.62 -4.87
N TYR A 188 -24.80 -12.72 -4.63
CA TYR A 188 -24.23 -13.40 -3.47
C TYR A 188 -24.70 -12.82 -2.13
N ARG A 189 -24.76 -11.48 -2.03
CA ARG A 189 -25.26 -10.76 -0.85
C ARG A 189 -26.69 -11.17 -0.48
N MET A 190 -27.59 -11.25 -1.48
CA MET A 190 -29.00 -11.59 -1.23
C MET A 190 -29.14 -13.00 -0.64
N ASN A 191 -28.26 -13.92 -1.03
CA ASN A 191 -28.29 -15.29 -0.54
C ASN A 191 -27.73 -15.45 0.88
N LYS A 192 -26.89 -14.53 1.35
CA LYS A 192 -26.20 -14.62 2.66
C LYS A 192 -26.57 -13.55 3.69
N SER A 193 -27.49 -12.62 3.37
CA SER A 193 -27.90 -11.51 4.25
C SER A 193 -26.72 -10.65 4.77
N LEU A 194 -25.73 -10.41 3.90
CA LEU A 194 -24.52 -9.64 4.23
C LEU A 194 -24.67 -8.15 3.88
N THR A 195 -23.78 -7.32 4.42
CA THR A 195 -23.52 -6.01 3.80
C THR A 195 -22.92 -6.23 2.41
N LEU A 196 -23.08 -5.27 1.51
CA LEU A 196 -22.47 -5.35 0.17
C LEU A 196 -20.94 -5.48 0.24
N ALA A 197 -20.31 -4.77 1.18
CA ALA A 197 -18.87 -4.82 1.40
C ALA A 197 -18.41 -6.22 1.83
N ALA A 198 -19.08 -6.83 2.82
CA ALA A 198 -18.80 -8.20 3.25
C ALA A 198 -19.03 -9.22 2.13
N ALA A 199 -20.12 -9.12 1.39
CA ALA A 199 -20.37 -10.02 0.25
C ALA A 199 -19.30 -9.90 -0.84
N TRP A 200 -18.81 -8.69 -1.11
CA TRP A 200 -17.71 -8.47 -2.04
C TRP A 200 -16.39 -9.06 -1.52
N ALA A 201 -16.07 -8.86 -0.25
CA ALA A 201 -14.87 -9.44 0.37
C ALA A 201 -14.90 -10.98 0.31
N ASP A 202 -16.02 -11.59 0.71
CA ASP A 202 -16.22 -13.05 0.64
C ASP A 202 -16.10 -13.58 -0.80
N TYR A 203 -16.71 -12.87 -1.76
CA TYR A 203 -16.63 -13.22 -3.18
C TYR A 203 -15.19 -13.26 -3.68
N LEU A 204 -14.38 -12.24 -3.35
CA LEU A 204 -12.98 -12.20 -3.76
C LEU A 204 -12.13 -13.31 -3.12
N ASN A 205 -12.43 -13.67 -1.87
CA ASN A 205 -11.70 -14.68 -1.10
C ASN A 205 -12.22 -16.11 -1.33
N GLN A 206 -13.20 -16.30 -2.20
CA GLN A 206 -13.76 -17.62 -2.50
C GLN A 206 -12.65 -18.56 -3.02
N ASP A 207 -12.58 -19.76 -2.41
CA ASP A 207 -11.59 -20.80 -2.69
C ASP A 207 -10.13 -20.39 -2.42
N GLN A 208 -9.90 -19.36 -1.59
CA GLN A 208 -8.54 -18.96 -1.20
C GLN A 208 -7.86 -20.04 -0.37
N THR A 209 -6.60 -20.32 -0.69
CA THR A 209 -5.74 -21.25 0.04
C THR A 209 -4.53 -20.50 0.61
N PRO A 210 -3.66 -21.15 1.41
CA PRO A 210 -2.42 -20.51 1.85
C PRO A 210 -1.46 -20.18 0.70
N GLU A 211 -1.56 -20.89 -0.41
CA GLU A 211 -0.66 -20.76 -1.56
C GLU A 211 -1.22 -19.85 -2.66
N GLU A 212 -2.54 -19.76 -2.81
CA GLU A 212 -3.15 -19.06 -3.94
C GLU A 212 -4.31 -18.16 -3.50
N VAL A 213 -4.39 -16.98 -4.12
CA VAL A 213 -5.52 -16.07 -3.94
C VAL A 213 -6.82 -16.73 -4.43
N GLY A 214 -7.94 -16.29 -3.84
CA GLY A 214 -9.26 -16.75 -4.23
C GLY A 214 -9.52 -16.65 -5.74
N THR A 215 -10.32 -17.58 -6.28
CA THR A 215 -10.56 -17.75 -7.72
C THR A 215 -11.03 -16.45 -8.38
N GLU A 216 -11.92 -15.73 -7.70
CA GLU A 216 -12.52 -14.52 -8.23
C GLU A 216 -11.60 -13.29 -8.15
N ARG A 217 -10.77 -13.21 -7.10
CA ARG A 217 -9.68 -12.23 -7.02
C ARG A 217 -8.64 -12.46 -8.11
N ARG A 218 -8.28 -13.73 -8.36
CA ARG A 218 -7.41 -14.09 -9.48
C ARG A 218 -8.01 -13.67 -10.82
N ALA A 219 -9.28 -13.99 -11.06
CA ALA A 219 -9.98 -13.63 -12.28
C ALA A 219 -10.09 -12.11 -12.48
N LEU A 220 -10.31 -11.34 -11.40
CA LEU A 220 -10.31 -9.87 -11.43
C LEU A 220 -8.98 -9.34 -11.99
N TYR A 221 -7.86 -9.78 -11.42
CA TYR A 221 -6.54 -9.30 -11.83
C TYR A 221 -6.10 -9.86 -13.18
N ASP A 222 -6.39 -11.11 -13.48
CA ASP A 222 -6.08 -11.72 -14.77
C ASP A 222 -6.72 -10.94 -15.93
N GLN A 223 -8.00 -10.60 -15.80
CA GLN A 223 -8.73 -9.85 -16.83
C GLN A 223 -8.22 -8.40 -16.91
N ALA A 224 -8.06 -7.72 -15.78
CA ALA A 224 -7.63 -6.33 -15.75
C ALA A 224 -6.20 -6.16 -16.29
N VAL A 225 -5.27 -7.04 -15.87
CA VAL A 225 -3.88 -7.03 -16.33
C VAL A 225 -3.79 -7.41 -17.80
N GLY A 226 -4.53 -8.43 -18.27
CA GLY A 226 -4.55 -8.79 -19.69
C GLY A 226 -5.02 -7.65 -20.61
N ALA A 227 -6.10 -6.96 -20.21
CA ALA A 227 -6.57 -5.78 -20.92
C ALA A 227 -5.55 -4.61 -20.86
N ALA A 228 -4.92 -4.40 -19.71
CA ALA A 228 -3.91 -3.36 -19.54
C ALA A 228 -2.64 -3.61 -20.36
N VAL A 229 -2.17 -4.86 -20.43
CA VAL A 229 -1.03 -5.27 -21.29
C VAL A 229 -1.36 -5.04 -22.77
N THR A 230 -2.57 -5.37 -23.20
CA THR A 230 -3.01 -5.17 -24.58
C THR A 230 -2.97 -3.68 -24.98
N GLU A 231 -3.48 -2.81 -24.13
CA GLU A 231 -3.48 -1.36 -24.37
C GLU A 231 -2.09 -0.74 -24.24
N ARG A 232 -1.27 -1.25 -23.31
CA ARG A 232 0.14 -0.82 -23.14
C ARG A 232 0.93 -0.93 -24.45
N LEU A 233 0.78 -2.04 -25.17
CA LEU A 233 1.48 -2.26 -26.45
C LEU A 233 1.14 -1.19 -27.50
N MET A 234 -0.05 -0.59 -27.40
CA MET A 234 -0.49 0.46 -28.32
C MET A 234 0.10 1.83 -28.01
N ILE A 235 0.57 2.07 -26.77
CA ILE A 235 0.98 3.39 -26.29
C ILE A 235 2.49 3.54 -26.09
N ALA A 236 3.24 2.44 -26.06
CA ALA A 236 4.69 2.46 -25.85
C ALA A 236 5.47 2.54 -27.17
N THR A 237 6.60 3.24 -27.16
CA THR A 237 7.56 3.27 -28.28
C THR A 237 8.98 3.16 -27.74
N ASP A 238 9.83 2.43 -28.46
CA ASP A 238 11.24 2.30 -28.11
C ASP A 238 12.03 3.56 -28.47
N ARG A 239 12.97 3.90 -27.60
CA ARG A 239 13.95 4.98 -27.76
C ARG A 239 15.30 4.53 -27.24
N TYR A 240 16.31 5.35 -27.54
CA TYR A 240 17.68 5.19 -27.08
C TYR A 240 18.10 6.50 -26.43
N ASP A 241 18.76 6.40 -25.27
CA ASP A 241 19.36 7.57 -24.63
C ASP A 241 20.74 7.90 -25.24
N SER A 242 21.38 8.95 -24.72
CA SER A 242 22.70 9.42 -25.16
C SER A 242 23.81 8.36 -25.02
N ASN A 243 23.62 7.37 -24.13
CA ASN A 243 24.54 6.26 -23.90
C ASN A 243 24.17 5.01 -24.73
N GLY A 244 23.17 5.09 -25.61
CA GLY A 244 22.70 3.98 -26.43
C GLY A 244 21.88 2.94 -25.67
N VAL A 245 21.42 3.24 -24.45
CA VAL A 245 20.57 2.31 -23.68
C VAL A 245 19.13 2.39 -24.23
N ARG A 246 18.58 1.24 -24.60
CA ARG A 246 17.19 1.14 -25.06
C ARG A 246 16.23 1.28 -23.88
N PHE A 247 15.23 2.14 -24.05
CA PHE A 247 14.12 2.32 -23.11
C PHE A 247 12.79 2.53 -23.84
N GLN A 248 11.69 2.41 -23.12
CA GLN A 248 10.34 2.67 -23.62
C GLN A 248 9.81 4.00 -23.10
N GLU A 249 9.22 4.77 -24.00
CA GLU A 249 8.49 5.99 -23.67
C GLU A 249 7.04 5.96 -24.15
N LEU A 250 6.25 6.88 -23.62
CA LEU A 250 4.90 7.13 -24.10
C LEU A 250 4.99 7.73 -25.52
N LYS A 251 4.29 7.13 -26.48
CA LYS A 251 4.16 7.65 -27.85
C LYS A 251 3.73 9.12 -27.81
N GLY A 252 4.37 9.98 -28.60
CA GLY A 252 4.06 11.41 -28.64
C GLY A 252 2.62 11.74 -29.05
N SER A 253 1.93 10.83 -29.75
CA SER A 253 0.50 10.97 -30.08
C SER A 253 -0.44 10.70 -28.89
N MET A 254 0.07 10.12 -27.80
CA MET A 254 -0.70 9.79 -26.62
C MET A 254 -0.63 10.91 -25.58
N SER A 255 -1.77 11.21 -24.97
CA SER A 255 -1.88 12.21 -23.92
C SER A 255 -2.06 11.53 -22.56
N LEU A 256 -1.17 11.82 -21.61
CA LEU A 256 -1.36 11.40 -20.22
C LEU A 256 -2.71 11.87 -19.65
N TYR A 257 -3.11 13.10 -19.99
CA TYR A 257 -4.37 13.66 -19.55
C TYR A 257 -5.58 12.84 -20.06
N SER A 258 -5.55 12.34 -21.30
CA SER A 258 -6.66 11.52 -21.82
C SER A 258 -6.74 10.17 -21.10
N LEU A 259 -5.60 9.55 -20.79
CA LEU A 259 -5.51 8.31 -20.03
C LEU A 259 -6.01 8.50 -18.59
N PHE A 260 -5.58 9.56 -17.90
CA PHE A 260 -6.07 9.91 -16.56
C PHE A 260 -7.57 10.16 -16.57
N ARG A 261 -8.09 10.92 -17.55
CA ARG A 261 -9.53 11.16 -17.68
C ARG A 261 -10.31 9.87 -17.92
N SER A 262 -9.74 8.92 -18.67
CA SER A 262 -10.35 7.60 -18.91
C SER A 262 -10.40 6.76 -17.64
N MET A 263 -9.31 6.72 -16.88
CA MET A 263 -9.24 6.11 -15.55
C MET A 263 -10.28 6.70 -14.59
N CYS A 264 -10.35 8.02 -14.47
CA CYS A 264 -11.31 8.70 -13.60
C CYS A 264 -12.76 8.40 -13.98
N ARG A 265 -13.07 8.29 -15.27
CA ARG A 265 -14.41 7.85 -15.74
C ARG A 265 -14.71 6.41 -15.34
N SER A 266 -13.74 5.51 -15.45
CA SER A 266 -13.91 4.11 -15.05
C SER A 266 -14.16 4.01 -13.53
N ALA A 267 -13.34 4.70 -12.73
CA ALA A 267 -13.53 4.82 -11.29
C ALA A 267 -14.93 5.32 -10.93
N LYS A 268 -15.39 6.40 -11.56
CA LYS A 268 -16.74 6.95 -11.31
C LYS A 268 -17.83 5.92 -11.61
N LYS A 269 -17.76 5.25 -12.77
CA LYS A 269 -18.75 4.23 -13.16
C LYS A 269 -18.81 3.05 -12.18
N MET A 270 -17.69 2.66 -11.58
CA MET A 270 -17.67 1.64 -10.53
C MET A 270 -18.30 2.18 -9.24
N LEU A 271 -17.92 3.38 -8.82
CA LEU A 271 -18.42 4.02 -7.60
C LEU A 271 -19.92 4.30 -7.64
N ASP A 272 -20.48 4.61 -8.81
CA ASP A 272 -21.92 4.81 -8.97
C ASP A 272 -22.73 3.53 -8.64
N LEU A 273 -22.12 2.34 -8.68
CA LEU A 273 -22.75 1.09 -8.24
C LEU A 273 -22.59 0.83 -6.74
N VAL A 274 -21.45 1.24 -6.18
CA VAL A 274 -21.11 1.01 -4.77
C VAL A 274 -21.81 2.03 -3.86
N LYS A 275 -22.07 3.24 -4.36
CA LYS A 275 -22.65 4.32 -3.57
C LYS A 275 -24.09 4.03 -3.20
N ASN A 276 -24.36 4.01 -1.89
CA ASN A 276 -25.70 4.20 -1.34
C ASN A 276 -25.89 5.68 -0.97
N ASN A 277 -27.14 6.16 -0.98
CA ASN A 277 -27.50 7.56 -0.71
C ASN A 277 -27.03 8.10 0.66
N SER A 278 -26.46 7.27 1.55
CA SER A 278 -25.99 7.62 2.90
C SER A 278 -24.49 7.96 3.01
N LEU A 279 -23.74 8.03 1.91
CA LEU A 279 -22.26 8.18 1.93
C LEU A 279 -21.73 9.63 1.80
N VAL A 280 -22.54 10.64 2.08
CA VAL A 280 -22.05 12.04 2.03
C VAL A 280 -20.91 12.23 3.02
N GLY A 281 -19.73 12.59 2.53
CA GLY A 281 -18.52 12.78 3.33
C GLY A 281 -17.75 11.50 3.70
N LYS A 282 -18.18 10.32 3.23
CA LYS A 282 -17.54 9.03 3.53
C LYS A 282 -16.78 8.45 2.35
N ASN A 283 -15.82 7.58 2.66
CA ASN A 283 -15.14 6.78 1.66
C ASN A 283 -16.10 5.70 1.14
N ALA A 284 -16.22 5.59 -0.18
CA ALA A 284 -17.06 4.58 -0.82
C ALA A 284 -16.24 3.35 -1.22
N CYS A 285 -14.92 3.50 -1.37
CA CYS A 285 -14.04 2.42 -1.76
C CYS A 285 -12.67 2.57 -1.08
N PHE A 286 -12.13 1.46 -0.58
CA PHE A 286 -10.71 1.34 -0.26
C PHE A 286 -9.98 0.55 -1.34
N PHE A 287 -8.74 0.92 -1.59
CA PHE A 287 -7.82 0.15 -2.41
C PHE A 287 -6.54 0.02 -1.62
N TYR A 288 -6.20 -1.19 -1.17
CA TYR A 288 -4.97 -1.39 -0.42
C TYR A 288 -3.93 -2.17 -1.22
N PHE A 289 -2.67 -1.78 -1.04
CA PHE A 289 -1.47 -2.46 -1.50
C PHE A 289 -0.77 -3.06 -0.29
N ASP A 290 -0.85 -4.38 -0.14
CA ASP A 290 -0.09 -5.14 0.85
C ASP A 290 1.31 -5.44 0.34
N GLU A 291 2.26 -5.46 1.26
CA GLU A 291 3.71 -5.54 0.99
C GLU A 291 4.18 -4.52 -0.05
N ALA A 292 3.71 -3.28 0.09
CA ALA A 292 3.96 -2.24 -0.90
C ALA A 292 5.42 -1.78 -1.01
N HIS A 293 6.32 -2.26 -0.14
CA HIS A 293 7.72 -1.81 -0.08
C HIS A 293 8.45 -2.00 -1.41
N CYS A 294 8.09 -3.03 -2.19
CA CYS A 294 8.64 -3.26 -3.52
C CYS A 294 8.45 -2.05 -4.46
N LEU A 295 7.40 -1.23 -4.29
CA LEU A 295 7.17 -0.03 -5.10
C LEU A 295 8.15 1.11 -4.78
N THR A 296 8.80 1.07 -3.62
CA THR A 296 9.69 2.15 -3.18
C THR A 296 11.13 1.96 -3.63
N ALA A 297 11.47 0.79 -4.18
CA ALA A 297 12.79 0.47 -4.70
C ALA A 297 13.24 1.52 -5.72
N HIS A 298 14.45 2.04 -5.54
CA HIS A 298 15.03 2.97 -6.49
C HIS A 298 15.27 2.26 -7.83
N PRO A 299 15.07 2.94 -8.96
CA PRO A 299 15.45 2.37 -10.25
C PRO A 299 16.95 2.08 -10.22
N ALA A 300 17.34 0.88 -10.65
CA ALA A 300 18.74 0.45 -10.70
C ALA A 300 19.64 1.41 -11.50
N ILE A 301 19.05 2.17 -12.42
CA ILE A 301 19.72 3.20 -13.20
C ILE A 301 18.87 4.47 -13.14
N LEU A 302 19.40 5.52 -12.48
CA LEU A 302 18.86 6.86 -12.60
C LEU A 302 19.28 7.44 -13.95
N THR A 303 18.31 7.83 -14.76
CA THR A 303 18.53 8.37 -16.10
C THR A 303 17.70 9.62 -16.32
N GLU A 304 17.98 10.35 -17.40
CA GLU A 304 17.18 11.52 -17.79
C GLU A 304 15.68 11.19 -18.00
N TRP A 305 15.36 9.95 -18.35
CA TRP A 305 14.01 9.47 -18.61
C TRP A 305 13.35 8.80 -17.38
N ARG A 306 14.13 8.44 -16.36
CA ARG A 306 13.70 7.76 -15.13
C ARG A 306 14.24 8.46 -13.89
N THR A 307 13.40 9.31 -13.30
CA THR A 307 13.76 10.12 -12.11
C THR A 307 13.03 9.69 -10.84
N ARG A 308 12.01 8.84 -10.97
CA ARG A 308 11.11 8.46 -9.87
C ARG A 308 11.00 6.96 -9.73
N ASN A 309 10.87 6.48 -8.49
CA ASN A 309 10.52 5.07 -8.24
C ASN A 309 9.06 4.76 -8.65
N PRO A 310 8.66 3.48 -8.70
CA PRO A 310 7.28 3.08 -8.98
C PRO A 310 6.24 3.75 -8.09
N TYR A 311 6.50 3.86 -6.78
CA TYR A 311 5.60 4.46 -5.80
C TYR A 311 5.26 5.92 -6.13
N HIS A 312 6.25 6.75 -6.48
CA HIS A 312 6.05 8.16 -6.84
C HIS A 312 5.30 8.33 -8.16
N ASN A 313 5.55 7.45 -9.13
CA ASN A 313 4.80 7.43 -10.39
C ASN A 313 3.35 7.03 -10.14
N LEU A 314 3.10 6.00 -9.34
CA LEU A 314 1.76 5.63 -8.91
C LEU A 314 1.08 6.78 -8.16
N GLY A 315 1.75 7.43 -7.20
CA GLY A 315 1.21 8.57 -6.47
C GLY A 315 0.80 9.74 -7.37
N SER A 316 1.51 9.97 -8.48
CA SER A 316 1.11 10.95 -9.50
C SER A 316 -0.23 10.58 -10.14
N VAL A 317 -0.44 9.31 -10.46
CA VAL A 317 -1.71 8.78 -10.99
C VAL A 317 -2.82 8.84 -9.95
N LEU A 318 -2.55 8.45 -8.71
CA LEU A 318 -3.53 8.47 -7.62
C LEU A 318 -3.98 9.89 -7.27
N SER A 319 -3.12 10.89 -7.45
CA SER A 319 -3.47 12.30 -7.25
C SER A 319 -4.61 12.77 -8.16
N GLU A 320 -4.78 12.15 -9.34
CA GLU A 320 -5.88 12.45 -10.26
C GLU A 320 -7.23 11.88 -9.79
N LEU A 321 -7.20 10.95 -8.83
CA LEU A 321 -8.37 10.36 -8.18
C LEU A 321 -8.71 11.02 -6.84
N VAL A 322 -7.99 12.06 -6.41
CA VAL A 322 -8.19 12.71 -5.10
C VAL A 322 -9.63 13.22 -4.89
N GLY A 323 -10.32 13.61 -5.96
CA GLY A 323 -11.71 14.06 -5.91
C GLY A 323 -12.74 12.92 -5.81
N GLN A 324 -12.33 11.67 -5.99
CA GLN A 324 -13.19 10.50 -5.83
C GLN A 324 -13.22 10.07 -4.34
N PRO A 325 -14.31 9.42 -3.88
CA PRO A 325 -14.38 8.80 -2.55
C PRO A 325 -13.66 7.45 -2.51
N ILE A 326 -12.42 7.42 -3.04
CA ILE A 326 -11.51 6.28 -2.98
C ILE A 326 -10.36 6.65 -2.04
N PHE A 327 -10.03 5.77 -1.10
CA PHE A 327 -8.86 5.90 -0.24
C PHE A 327 -7.86 4.78 -0.52
N PHE A 328 -6.60 5.16 -0.73
CA PHE A 328 -5.52 4.22 -1.01
C PHE A 328 -4.73 3.90 0.26
N ILE A 329 -4.43 2.63 0.51
CA ILE A 329 -3.74 2.21 1.72
C ILE A 329 -2.48 1.43 1.30
N PHE A 330 -1.32 1.80 1.82
CA PHE A 330 -0.06 1.11 1.54
C PHE A 330 0.40 0.41 2.81
N LEU A 331 0.29 -0.90 2.88
CA LEU A 331 0.79 -1.68 4.00
C LEU A 331 2.24 -2.06 3.72
N SER A 332 3.12 -1.80 4.68
CA SER A 332 4.53 -2.09 4.53
C SER A 332 5.13 -2.67 5.81
N THR A 333 6.00 -3.65 5.62
CA THR A 333 6.89 -4.25 6.61
C THR A 333 8.24 -3.55 6.69
N ASN A 334 8.50 -2.60 5.79
CA ASN A 334 9.75 -1.86 5.74
C ASN A 334 9.83 -0.87 6.91
N SER A 335 10.88 -0.97 7.74
CA SER A 335 11.11 -0.07 8.88
C SER A 335 11.45 1.38 8.47
N HIS A 336 11.83 1.61 7.21
CA HIS A 336 12.22 2.93 6.72
C HIS A 336 11.00 3.77 6.34
N ILE A 337 10.42 4.46 7.33
CA ILE A 337 9.28 5.38 7.19
C ILE A 337 9.47 6.37 6.03
N GLN A 338 10.70 6.87 5.84
CA GLN A 338 11.05 7.83 4.79
C GLN A 338 10.76 7.36 3.36
N LYS A 339 10.74 6.04 3.09
CA LYS A 339 10.47 5.50 1.75
C LYS A 339 9.02 5.71 1.31
N PHE A 340 8.10 5.86 2.27
CA PHE A 340 6.67 6.09 2.02
C PHE A 340 6.20 7.48 2.45
N ALA A 341 6.83 8.08 3.46
CA ALA A 341 6.46 9.37 4.04
C ALA A 341 7.64 10.34 3.98
N LEU A 342 8.08 10.68 2.76
CA LEU A 342 9.12 11.69 2.57
C LEU A 342 8.69 13.05 3.15
N PRO A 343 9.60 13.80 3.80
CA PRO A 343 9.37 15.19 4.13
C PRO A 343 8.99 16.00 2.90
N VAL A 344 8.14 17.04 3.07
CA VAL A 344 7.62 17.86 1.97
C VAL A 344 8.72 18.40 1.04
N GLY A 345 9.87 18.78 1.59
CA GLY A 345 11.01 19.31 0.83
C GLY A 345 11.73 18.29 -0.06
N LEU A 346 11.58 16.99 0.21
CA LEU A 346 12.22 15.91 -0.54
C LEU A 346 11.25 15.19 -1.49
N TYR A 347 9.98 15.61 -1.52
CA TYR A 347 8.97 14.94 -2.32
C TYR A 347 9.15 15.25 -3.82
N PRO A 348 9.29 14.25 -4.73
CA PRO A 348 9.56 14.48 -6.15
C PRO A 348 8.45 15.20 -6.94
N SER A 349 7.28 15.37 -6.32
CA SER A 349 6.11 16.01 -6.93
C SER A 349 6.05 17.48 -6.54
N LEU A 350 6.15 18.37 -7.54
CA LEU A 350 6.00 19.81 -7.35
C LEU A 350 4.66 20.20 -6.70
N ARG A 351 3.62 19.36 -6.84
CA ARG A 351 2.32 19.60 -6.19
C ARG A 351 2.41 19.50 -4.65
N VAL A 352 3.28 18.63 -4.13
CA VAL A 352 3.56 18.51 -2.69
C VAL A 352 4.31 19.74 -2.20
N TYR A 353 5.33 20.16 -2.93
CA TYR A 353 6.08 21.38 -2.63
C TYR A 353 5.20 22.65 -2.63
N LYS A 354 4.16 22.70 -3.47
CA LYS A 354 3.21 23.84 -3.59
C LYS A 354 2.08 23.84 -2.55
N GLY A 355 2.25 23.18 -1.41
CA GLY A 355 1.35 23.32 -0.25
C GLY A 355 0.20 22.31 -0.19
N THR A 356 0.32 21.13 -0.83
CA THR A 356 -0.64 20.04 -0.58
C THR A 356 -0.28 19.27 0.70
N TYR A 357 -1.30 18.80 1.40
CA TYR A 357 -1.13 18.08 2.67
C TYR A 357 -0.69 16.63 2.41
N LEU A 358 0.32 16.16 3.14
CA LEU A 358 0.67 14.74 3.21
C LEU A 358 0.03 14.13 4.46
N ILE A 359 -0.67 13.02 4.29
CA ILE A 359 -1.31 12.30 5.39
C ILE A 359 -0.19 11.53 6.12
N PRO A 360 -0.03 11.71 7.44
CA PRO A 360 1.03 11.05 8.18
C PRO A 360 0.82 9.52 8.17
N PRO A 361 1.92 8.74 8.17
CA PRO A 361 1.81 7.28 8.20
C PRO A 361 1.24 6.80 9.53
N PHE A 362 0.56 5.67 9.50
CA PHE A 362 0.14 4.93 10.67
C PHE A 362 1.30 4.01 11.09
N ALA A 363 2.06 4.42 12.09
CA ALA A 363 3.28 3.73 12.51
C ALA A 363 3.08 2.73 13.66
N GLU A 364 1.95 2.79 14.38
CA GLU A 364 1.72 1.98 15.57
C GLU A 364 0.26 1.50 15.67
N LEU A 365 0.01 0.23 15.33
CA LEU A 365 -1.13 -0.53 15.86
C LEU A 365 -0.82 -0.95 17.30
N PRO A 366 -1.82 -0.96 18.21
CA PRO A 366 -1.58 -1.31 19.61
C PRO A 366 -0.99 -2.73 19.72
N PHE A 367 0.12 -2.83 20.45
CA PHE A 367 0.73 -4.12 20.77
C PHE A 367 -0.13 -4.84 21.81
N ASP A 368 -0.50 -6.08 21.48
CA ASP A 368 -0.82 -7.14 22.44
C ASP A 368 -1.74 -6.74 23.61
N ILE A 369 -2.78 -5.95 23.31
CA ILE A 369 -3.79 -5.54 24.31
C ILE A 369 -4.63 -6.72 24.83
N PHE A 370 -4.46 -7.90 24.22
CA PHE A 370 -5.14 -9.14 24.57
C PHE A 370 -4.19 -10.20 25.17
N ALA A 371 -2.89 -9.91 25.33
CA ALA A 371 -1.92 -10.86 25.91
C ALA A 371 -2.40 -11.46 27.23
N ASN A 372 -3.04 -10.63 28.05
CA ASN A 372 -3.56 -11.05 29.35
C ASN A 372 -4.70 -12.06 29.25
N GLN A 373 -5.50 -12.04 28.17
CA GLN A 373 -6.53 -13.05 27.92
C GLN A 373 -5.88 -14.35 27.46
N THR A 374 -4.91 -14.27 26.55
CA THR A 374 -4.16 -15.45 26.06
C THR A 374 -3.33 -16.13 27.15
N LEU A 375 -2.78 -15.35 28.09
CA LEU A 375 -2.05 -15.86 29.27
C LEU A 375 -2.96 -16.49 30.34
N GLN A 376 -4.27 -16.20 30.33
CA GLN A 376 -5.24 -16.83 31.23
C GLN A 376 -5.76 -18.17 30.69
N GLU A 377 -5.58 -18.42 29.40
CA GLU A 377 -5.99 -19.66 28.72
C GLU A 377 -4.86 -20.71 28.64
N LEU A 378 -3.65 -20.34 29.08
CA LEU A 378 -2.48 -21.22 29.29
C LEU A 378 -2.37 -21.60 30.78
#